data_AF-A0A9W3CTH1-F1
#
_entry.id   AF-A0A9W3CTH1-F1
#
_cell.length_a   1.000
_cell.length_b   1.000
_cell.length_c   1.000
_cell.angle_alpha   90.00
_cell.angle_beta   90.00
_cell.angle_gamma   90.00
#
_symmetry.space_group_name_H-M   'P 1'
#
loop_
_entity.id
_entity.type
_entity.pdbx_description
1 polymer ?
#
loop_
_entity_poly.entity_id
_entity_poly.type
_entity_poly.pdbx_seq_one_letter_code
_entity_poly.pdbx_strand_id
1 'polypeptide(L)'
;MANFGEGRRRGTGGMLPLLAISTVAEYYRLPWKPPVTAGLLAANTLVYLRPAFLDPLIPHISEVWFNPNLILKHKDLRRFFLSAFYHLNEPHLVYNMMSLLWKGIKLETSMGSTQFASMVVTLLGMSQGVTLLLAKSLHVFFDYRRAYYHEYSVGFSGVLFALKVVLNSQAEDYTSVYGVLVPTKYAAWAELVLVQMFVPRASFLGHLGGILAGILYMKMKSSSYSGSDPVAMVVRGVARAVTWPLRFLNGLVGSRRRRITGRGRVGRGQNGIAGAGIWRCQSCTFDNSGWESVCEMCGSGRSGGNRWSVNQGQAHSSSSSSSDLPLDELRRRRLERFS
;
A
#
# COMPACT_ATOMS: atom_id res chain seq x y z
N MET A 1 -12.19 41.50 -3.23
CA MET A 1 -13.43 41.82 -3.97
C MET A 1 -13.16 41.62 -5.45
N ALA A 2 -13.76 40.59 -6.04
CA ALA A 2 -13.83 40.41 -7.48
C ALA A 2 -15.23 39.87 -7.76
N ASN A 3 -16.06 40.71 -8.37
CA ASN A 3 -17.42 40.41 -8.80
C ASN A 3 -17.41 39.25 -9.81
N PHE A 4 -17.99 38.11 -9.44
CA PHE A 4 -18.45 37.15 -10.43
C PHE A 4 -19.93 37.45 -10.69
N GLY A 5 -20.16 38.10 -11.83
CA GLY A 5 -21.48 38.51 -12.30
C GLY A 5 -22.43 37.32 -12.44
N GLU A 6 -23.65 37.58 -11.99
CA GLU A 6 -24.87 36.81 -12.17
C GLU A 6 -25.16 36.59 -13.66
N GLY A 7 -24.61 35.52 -14.21
CA GLY A 7 -24.91 35.04 -15.56
C GLY A 7 -25.95 33.93 -15.49
N ARG A 8 -27.22 34.28 -15.65
CA ARG A 8 -28.37 33.38 -15.82
C ARG A 8 -28.10 32.41 -16.98
N ARG A 9 -27.52 31.23 -16.70
CA ARG A 9 -27.19 30.21 -17.71
C ARG A 9 -28.44 29.48 -18.20
N ARG A 10 -29.12 30.07 -19.18
CA ARG A 10 -30.01 29.35 -20.09
C ARG A 10 -29.16 28.91 -21.28
N GLY A 11 -28.59 27.71 -21.20
CA GLY A 11 -27.74 27.13 -22.24
C GLY A 11 -28.12 25.68 -22.49
N THR A 12 -28.74 25.42 -23.63
CA THR A 12 -29.16 24.13 -24.19
C THR A 12 -27.97 23.30 -24.69
N GLY A 13 -26.98 23.03 -23.83
CA GLY A 13 -25.76 22.29 -24.20
C GLY A 13 -24.93 21.74 -23.04
N GLY A 14 -25.53 21.56 -21.86
CA GLY A 14 -24.86 20.95 -20.71
C GLY A 14 -24.78 19.42 -20.79
N MET A 15 -23.91 18.81 -19.99
CA MET A 15 -23.86 17.36 -19.74
C MET A 15 -24.93 16.90 -18.73
N LEU A 16 -25.61 17.81 -18.04
CA LEU A 16 -26.68 17.49 -17.08
C LEU A 16 -27.87 16.71 -17.69
N PRO A 17 -28.40 17.04 -18.89
CA PRO A 17 -29.40 16.22 -19.55
C PRO A 17 -28.92 14.80 -19.84
N LEU A 18 -27.64 14.61 -20.19
CA LEU A 18 -27.06 13.28 -20.39
C LEU A 18 -27.08 12.48 -19.08
N LEU A 19 -26.65 13.09 -17.98
CA LEU A 19 -26.73 12.48 -16.65
C LEU A 19 -28.18 12.08 -16.30
N ALA A 20 -29.15 12.96 -16.56
CA ALA A 20 -30.56 12.69 -16.29
C ALA A 20 -31.07 11.51 -17.15
N ILE A 21 -30.81 11.51 -18.45
CA ILE A 21 -31.21 10.44 -19.36
C ILE A 21 -30.56 9.12 -18.97
N SER A 22 -29.25 9.10 -18.68
CA SER A 22 -28.55 7.90 -18.21
C SER A 22 -29.12 7.38 -16.90
N THR A 23 -29.42 8.28 -15.95
CA THR A 23 -30.02 7.89 -14.66
C THR A 23 -31.39 7.27 -14.87
N VAL A 24 -32.26 7.89 -15.67
CA VAL A 24 -33.59 7.35 -15.98
C VAL A 24 -33.49 6.01 -16.70
N ALA A 25 -32.60 5.89 -17.70
CA ALA A 25 -32.43 4.67 -18.47
C ALA A 25 -31.95 3.50 -17.59
N GLU A 26 -30.93 3.71 -16.76
CA GLU A 26 -30.43 2.69 -15.83
C GLU A 26 -31.49 2.32 -14.80
N TYR A 27 -32.15 3.31 -14.19
CA TYR A 27 -33.19 3.03 -13.20
C TYR A 27 -34.36 2.30 -13.84
N TYR A 28 -34.84 2.68 -15.03
CA TYR A 28 -35.98 2.04 -15.69
C TYR A 28 -35.77 0.54 -15.87
N ARG A 29 -34.55 0.12 -16.25
CA ARG A 29 -34.18 -1.29 -16.46
C ARG A 29 -34.14 -2.14 -15.20
N LEU A 30 -34.02 -1.51 -14.02
CA LEU A 30 -33.91 -2.25 -12.77
C LEU A 30 -35.29 -2.63 -12.21
N PRO A 31 -35.50 -3.89 -11.77
CA PRO A 31 -36.76 -4.29 -11.13
C PRO A 31 -36.96 -3.59 -9.78
N TRP A 32 -35.87 -3.36 -9.05
CA TRP A 32 -35.87 -2.62 -7.79
C TRP A 32 -34.96 -1.40 -7.91
N LYS A 33 -35.48 -0.22 -7.53
CA LYS A 33 -34.79 1.06 -7.69
C LYS A 33 -33.90 1.32 -6.47
N PRO A 34 -32.56 1.44 -6.59
CA PRO A 34 -31.67 1.65 -5.46
C PRO A 34 -31.85 3.06 -4.84
N PRO A 35 -32.51 3.19 -3.66
CA PRO A 35 -32.88 4.48 -3.10
C PRO A 35 -31.70 5.27 -2.56
N VAL A 36 -30.66 4.63 -2.02
CA VAL A 36 -29.51 5.34 -1.44
C VAL A 36 -28.66 5.93 -2.56
N THR A 37 -28.44 5.18 -3.63
CA THR A 37 -27.78 5.67 -4.85
C THR A 37 -28.55 6.86 -5.43
N ALA A 38 -29.88 6.78 -5.50
CA ALA A 38 -30.71 7.89 -5.99
C ALA A 38 -30.61 9.12 -5.08
N GLY A 39 -30.67 8.91 -3.76
CA GLY A 39 -30.54 9.97 -2.76
C GLY A 39 -29.17 10.67 -2.83
N LEU A 40 -28.08 9.91 -3.02
CA LEU A 40 -26.74 10.48 -3.17
C LEU A 40 -26.60 11.25 -4.50
N LEU A 41 -27.11 10.72 -5.61
CA LEU A 41 -27.15 11.41 -6.90
C LEU A 41 -27.91 12.73 -6.79
N ALA A 42 -29.11 12.70 -6.19
CA ALA A 42 -29.95 13.86 -5.97
C ALA A 42 -29.26 14.88 -5.06
N ALA A 43 -28.69 14.45 -3.92
CA ALA A 43 -28.01 15.33 -2.99
C ALA A 43 -26.85 16.10 -3.64
N ASN A 44 -25.95 15.40 -4.35
CA ASN A 44 -24.83 16.04 -5.04
C ASN A 44 -25.30 16.99 -6.16
N THR A 45 -26.33 16.60 -6.91
CA THR A 45 -26.88 17.42 -8.00
C THR A 45 -27.60 18.66 -7.47
N LEU A 46 -28.37 18.53 -6.38
CA LEU A 46 -29.06 19.65 -5.73
C LEU A 46 -28.09 20.64 -5.09
N VAL A 47 -27.02 20.14 -4.44
CA VAL A 47 -25.94 20.99 -3.90
C VAL A 47 -25.24 21.78 -5.02
N TYR A 48 -25.08 21.18 -6.20
CA TYR A 48 -24.50 21.87 -7.36
C TYR A 48 -25.47 22.89 -8.00
N LEU A 49 -26.73 22.51 -8.20
CA LEU A 49 -27.73 23.36 -8.87
C LEU A 49 -28.20 24.53 -8.00
N ARG A 50 -28.18 24.39 -6.67
CA ARG A 50 -28.64 25.40 -5.70
C ARG A 50 -29.98 26.05 -6.11
N PRO A 51 -31.08 25.27 -6.19
CA PRO A 51 -32.37 25.86 -6.48
C PRO A 51 -32.75 26.87 -5.39
N ALA A 52 -33.53 27.90 -5.74
CA ALA A 52 -33.83 29.04 -4.87
C ALA A 52 -34.37 28.67 -3.47
N PHE A 53 -35.12 27.56 -3.37
CA PHE A 53 -35.67 27.08 -2.10
C PHE A 53 -34.63 26.38 -1.19
N LEU A 54 -33.49 25.94 -1.73
CA LEU A 54 -32.40 25.33 -0.97
C LEU A 54 -31.22 26.26 -0.76
N ASP A 55 -31.07 27.31 -1.57
CA ASP A 55 -29.90 28.20 -1.52
C ASP A 55 -29.61 28.77 -0.11
N PRO A 56 -30.61 29.20 0.70
CA PRO A 56 -30.37 29.67 2.06
C PRO A 56 -29.82 28.58 3.01
N LEU A 57 -30.04 27.31 2.70
CA LEU A 57 -29.61 26.17 3.53
C LEU A 57 -28.24 25.63 3.10
N ILE A 58 -27.78 25.91 1.87
CA ILE A 58 -26.55 25.36 1.29
C ILE A 58 -25.39 26.35 1.51
N PRO A 59 -24.44 26.07 2.42
CA PRO A 59 -23.31 26.97 2.69
C PRO A 59 -22.52 27.31 1.44
N HIS A 60 -21.95 28.51 1.34
CA HIS A 60 -21.11 28.85 0.19
C HIS A 60 -19.85 27.97 0.12
N ILE A 61 -19.35 27.67 -1.07
CA ILE A 61 -18.21 26.74 -1.26
C ILE A 61 -16.96 27.16 -0.46
N SER A 62 -16.74 28.46 -0.27
CA SER A 62 -15.62 29.00 0.53
C SER A 62 -15.64 28.60 2.00
N GLU A 63 -16.81 28.23 2.52
CA GLU A 63 -17.00 27.79 3.90
C GLU A 63 -16.72 26.28 4.06
N VAL A 64 -16.87 25.51 2.98
CA VAL A 64 -16.94 24.03 3.06
C VAL A 64 -15.91 23.31 2.19
N TRP A 65 -15.18 23.98 1.30
CA TRP A 65 -14.05 23.40 0.58
C TRP A 65 -13.03 22.79 1.55
N PHE A 66 -12.62 21.55 1.25
CA PHE A 66 -11.72 20.77 2.07
C PHE A 66 -10.36 21.46 2.13
N ASN A 67 -9.85 21.67 3.33
CA ASN A 67 -8.52 22.23 3.53
C ASN A 67 -7.90 21.62 4.79
N PRO A 68 -6.81 20.84 4.67
CA PRO A 68 -6.23 20.15 5.82
C PRO A 68 -5.85 21.07 6.97
N ASN A 69 -5.22 22.21 6.65
CA ASN A 69 -4.84 23.19 7.65
C ASN A 69 -6.05 23.76 8.42
N LEU A 70 -7.10 24.20 7.72
CA LEU A 70 -8.29 24.77 8.38
C LEU A 70 -9.06 23.72 9.19
N ILE A 71 -9.20 22.50 8.65
CA ILE A 71 -9.87 21.41 9.34
C ILE A 71 -9.13 21.06 10.63
N LEU A 72 -7.80 20.92 10.58
CA LEU A 72 -7.01 20.56 11.75
C LEU A 72 -6.91 21.70 12.77
N LYS A 73 -6.74 22.95 12.30
CA LYS A 73 -6.60 24.12 13.18
C LYS A 73 -7.90 24.48 13.89
N HIS A 74 -9.04 24.40 13.19
CA HIS A 74 -10.34 24.86 13.70
C HIS A 74 -11.30 23.72 14.02
N LYS A 75 -10.89 22.45 13.86
CA LYS A 75 -11.77 21.28 13.98
C LYS A 75 -13.04 21.41 13.12
N ASP A 76 -12.87 21.97 11.92
CA ASP A 76 -13.98 22.32 11.03
C ASP A 76 -14.59 21.06 10.38
N LEU A 77 -15.59 20.49 11.04
CA LEU A 77 -16.30 19.31 10.56
C LEU A 77 -17.16 19.60 9.31
N ARG A 78 -17.56 20.85 9.08
CA ARG A 78 -18.32 21.23 7.88
C ARG A 78 -17.44 21.03 6.65
N ARG A 79 -16.20 21.54 6.68
CA ARG A 79 -15.21 21.28 5.62
C ARG A 79 -14.87 19.82 5.46
N PHE A 80 -14.78 19.09 6.57
CA PHE A 80 -14.44 17.68 6.54
C PHE A 80 -15.50 16.83 5.83
N PHE A 81 -16.79 17.00 6.14
CA PHE A 81 -17.85 16.17 5.57
C PHE A 81 -18.51 16.76 4.33
N LEU A 82 -18.83 18.06 4.34
CA LEU A 82 -19.64 18.65 3.26
C LEU A 82 -18.84 18.82 1.97
N SER A 83 -17.52 19.02 2.04
CA SER A 83 -16.65 19.17 0.85
C SER A 83 -16.85 18.08 -0.20
N ALA A 84 -17.16 16.85 0.22
CA ALA A 84 -17.40 15.71 -0.67
C ALA A 84 -18.62 15.92 -1.58
N PHE A 85 -19.57 16.76 -1.21
CA PHE A 85 -20.82 16.97 -1.97
C PHE A 85 -20.74 18.17 -2.92
N TYR A 86 -19.68 18.98 -2.86
CA TYR A 86 -19.49 20.16 -3.71
C TYR A 86 -18.70 19.81 -4.97
N HIS A 87 -19.06 20.45 -6.08
CA HIS A 87 -18.39 20.27 -7.37
C HIS A 87 -18.13 21.64 -8.00
N LEU A 88 -16.92 21.84 -8.54
CA LEU A 88 -16.49 23.14 -9.09
C LEU A 88 -17.08 23.47 -10.46
N ASN A 89 -17.47 22.45 -11.22
CA ASN A 89 -17.98 22.59 -12.58
C ASN A 89 -18.82 21.37 -12.98
N GLU A 90 -19.55 21.53 -14.08
CA GLU A 90 -20.51 20.56 -14.57
C GLU A 90 -19.87 19.22 -14.99
N PRO A 91 -18.76 19.18 -15.75
CA PRO A 91 -18.12 17.90 -16.07
C PRO A 91 -17.65 17.15 -14.82
N HIS A 92 -17.08 17.86 -13.83
CA HIS A 92 -16.67 17.25 -12.56
C HIS A 92 -17.85 16.61 -11.83
N LEU A 93 -19.01 17.27 -11.77
CA LEU A 93 -20.23 16.67 -11.23
C LEU A 93 -20.65 15.46 -12.05
N VAL A 94 -20.79 15.60 -13.38
CA VAL A 94 -21.35 14.55 -14.23
C VAL A 94 -20.48 13.30 -14.22
N TYR A 95 -19.16 13.41 -14.30
CA TYR A 95 -18.28 12.24 -14.21
C TYR A 95 -18.38 11.54 -12.85
N ASN A 96 -18.44 12.29 -11.74
CA ASN A 96 -18.65 11.72 -10.42
C ASN A 96 -20.01 11.03 -10.31
N MET A 97 -21.08 11.65 -10.79
CA MET A 97 -22.43 11.11 -10.70
C MET A 97 -22.64 9.92 -11.62
N MET A 98 -22.09 9.91 -12.83
CA MET A 98 -22.07 8.71 -13.68
C MET A 98 -21.30 7.57 -13.01
N SER A 99 -20.13 7.86 -12.43
CA SER A 99 -19.34 6.88 -11.68
C SER A 99 -20.09 6.34 -10.46
N LEU A 100 -20.83 7.19 -9.75
CA LEU A 100 -21.72 6.82 -8.63
C LEU A 100 -22.88 5.96 -9.09
N LEU A 101 -23.55 6.31 -10.20
CA LEU A 101 -24.70 5.58 -10.73
C LEU A 101 -24.34 4.10 -10.93
N TRP A 102 -23.27 3.82 -11.69
CA TRP A 102 -22.82 2.45 -11.96
C TRP A 102 -22.37 1.70 -10.69
N LYS A 103 -21.51 2.32 -9.88
CA LYS A 103 -20.95 1.66 -8.68
C LYS A 103 -22.00 1.47 -7.59
N GLY A 104 -22.85 2.48 -7.40
CA GLY A 104 -23.94 2.51 -6.43
C GLY A 104 -25.00 1.47 -6.76
N ILE A 105 -25.50 1.43 -8.00
CA ILE A 105 -26.44 0.39 -8.43
C ILE A 105 -25.89 -1.00 -8.14
N LYS A 106 -24.66 -1.30 -8.58
CA LYS A 106 -24.06 -2.64 -8.44
C LYS A 106 -23.86 -3.01 -6.96
N LEU A 107 -23.34 -2.10 -6.15
CA LEU A 107 -23.11 -2.37 -4.73
C LEU A 107 -24.43 -2.46 -3.96
N GLU A 108 -25.33 -1.50 -4.11
CA GLU A 108 -26.60 -1.43 -3.37
C GLU A 108 -27.52 -2.61 -3.68
N THR A 109 -27.61 -3.03 -4.94
CA THR A 109 -28.37 -4.23 -5.32
C THR A 109 -27.75 -5.52 -4.79
N SER A 110 -26.41 -5.58 -4.64
CA SER A 110 -25.73 -6.78 -4.14
C SER A 110 -25.79 -6.96 -2.61
N MET A 111 -25.86 -5.87 -1.83
CA MET A 111 -25.80 -5.93 -0.36
C MET A 111 -27.00 -5.33 0.37
N GLY A 112 -27.91 -4.69 -0.36
CA GLY A 112 -29.06 -3.97 0.19
C GLY A 112 -28.74 -2.53 0.62
N SER A 113 -29.77 -1.69 0.64
CA SER A 113 -29.67 -0.25 0.94
C SER A 113 -29.06 0.09 2.29
N THR A 114 -29.42 -0.64 3.34
CA THR A 114 -28.94 -0.34 4.71
C THR A 114 -27.44 -0.56 4.83
N GLN A 115 -26.95 -1.70 4.34
CA GLN A 115 -25.53 -2.02 4.33
C GLN A 115 -24.76 -1.05 3.42
N PHE A 116 -25.30 -0.76 2.22
CA PHE A 116 -24.70 0.19 1.30
C PHE A 116 -24.60 1.61 1.90
N ALA A 117 -25.66 2.11 2.54
CA ALA A 117 -25.66 3.40 3.23
C ALA A 117 -24.59 3.44 4.34
N SER A 118 -24.54 2.39 5.18
CA SER A 118 -23.53 2.29 6.25
C SER A 118 -22.10 2.30 5.70
N MET A 119 -21.88 1.62 4.58
CA MET A 119 -20.59 1.59 3.89
C MET A 119 -20.24 2.97 3.33
N VAL A 120 -21.15 3.67 2.66
CA VAL A 120 -20.90 5.02 2.11
C VAL A 120 -20.55 6.01 3.22
N VAL A 121 -21.29 6.02 4.33
CA VAL A 121 -20.98 6.89 5.49
C VAL A 121 -19.59 6.58 6.05
N THR A 122 -19.27 5.30 6.21
CA THR A 122 -17.96 4.84 6.71
C THR A 122 -16.83 5.26 5.77
N LEU A 123 -17.00 5.04 4.45
CA LEU A 123 -16.02 5.39 3.44
C LEU A 123 -15.86 6.91 3.26
N LEU A 124 -16.92 7.70 3.46
CA LEU A 124 -16.83 9.16 3.51
C LEU A 124 -15.90 9.61 4.64
N GLY A 125 -16.14 9.14 5.86
CA GLY A 125 -15.28 9.47 7.01
C GLY A 125 -13.84 8.98 6.82
N MET A 126 -13.65 7.75 6.34
CA MET A 126 -12.32 7.18 6.12
C MET A 126 -11.54 7.85 5.00
N SER A 127 -12.16 8.13 3.85
CA SER A 127 -11.49 8.79 2.72
C SER A 127 -11.01 10.19 3.10
N GLN A 128 -11.87 10.99 3.75
CA GLN A 128 -11.52 12.32 4.24
C GLN A 128 -10.45 12.24 5.35
N GLY A 129 -10.59 11.31 6.29
CA GLY A 129 -9.64 11.11 7.38
C GLY A 129 -8.26 10.68 6.92
N VAL A 130 -8.18 9.71 5.99
CA VAL A 130 -6.92 9.28 5.40
C VAL A 130 -6.28 10.42 4.59
N THR A 131 -7.07 11.19 3.85
CA THR A 131 -6.57 12.37 3.12
C THR A 131 -5.94 13.40 4.07
N LEU A 132 -6.60 13.72 5.19
CA LEU A 132 -6.04 14.58 6.23
C LEU A 132 -4.73 14.03 6.80
N LEU A 133 -4.70 12.74 7.13
CA LEU A 133 -3.53 12.09 7.70
C LEU A 133 -2.36 12.11 6.72
N LEU A 134 -2.61 11.85 5.44
CA LEU A 134 -1.59 11.94 4.39
C LEU A 134 -1.09 13.38 4.25
N ALA A 135 -1.97 14.37 4.20
CA ALA A 135 -1.59 15.78 4.07
C ALA A 135 -0.73 16.25 5.24
N LYS A 136 -1.14 15.90 6.47
CA LYS A 136 -0.37 16.20 7.69
C LYS A 136 0.96 15.47 7.73
N SER A 137 1.00 14.20 7.33
CA SER A 137 2.24 13.42 7.31
C SER A 137 3.24 13.98 6.30
N LEU A 138 2.79 14.35 5.09
CA LEU A 138 3.64 14.99 4.09
C LEU A 138 4.19 16.32 4.60
N HIS A 139 3.36 17.11 5.29
CA HIS A 139 3.80 18.36 5.90
C HIS A 139 4.87 18.15 6.98
N VAL A 140 4.67 17.20 7.89
CA VAL A 140 5.56 16.97 9.04
C VAL A 140 6.86 16.28 8.64
N PHE A 141 6.82 15.26 7.78
CA PHE A 141 7.99 14.42 7.50
C PHE A 141 8.84 14.91 6.32
N PHE A 142 8.25 15.63 5.37
CA PHE A 142 8.94 16.03 4.13
C PHE A 142 9.04 17.55 3.96
N ASP A 143 8.67 18.33 4.98
CA ASP A 143 8.57 19.80 4.98
C ASP A 143 7.93 20.34 3.68
N TYR A 144 6.95 19.61 3.16
CA TYR A 144 6.15 19.99 2.00
C TYR A 144 5.17 21.10 2.44
N ARG A 145 5.74 22.26 2.81
CA ARG A 145 5.07 23.30 3.62
C ARG A 145 3.77 23.79 3.00
N ARG A 146 3.62 23.75 1.67
CA ARG A 146 2.51 24.41 0.98
C ARG A 146 1.67 23.54 0.07
N ALA A 147 2.25 22.56 -0.62
CA ALA A 147 1.56 21.97 -1.79
C ALA A 147 0.24 21.28 -1.42
N TYR A 148 0.24 20.42 -0.40
CA TYR A 148 -0.94 19.62 -0.04
C TYR A 148 -1.64 20.06 1.24
N TYR A 149 -0.91 20.65 2.20
CA TYR A 149 -1.46 21.01 3.51
C TYR A 149 -2.40 22.23 3.47
N HIS A 150 -2.18 23.11 2.49
CA HIS A 150 -3.01 24.30 2.24
C HIS A 150 -3.83 24.19 0.96
N GLU A 151 -3.79 23.04 0.28
CA GLU A 151 -4.59 22.81 -0.92
C GLU A 151 -6.09 22.84 -0.58
N TYR A 152 -6.87 23.25 -1.57
CA TYR A 152 -8.31 23.22 -1.48
C TYR A 152 -8.89 22.23 -2.48
N SER A 153 -9.76 21.35 -1.99
CA SER A 153 -10.40 20.33 -2.81
C SER A 153 -11.88 20.17 -2.47
N VAL A 154 -12.65 19.68 -3.43
CA VAL A 154 -14.06 19.30 -3.27
C VAL A 154 -14.34 18.11 -4.18
N GLY A 155 -15.44 17.40 -3.91
CA GLY A 155 -15.97 16.38 -4.81
C GLY A 155 -16.08 15.01 -4.16
N PHE A 156 -17.01 14.22 -4.68
CA PHE A 156 -17.36 12.91 -4.13
C PHE A 156 -16.36 11.81 -4.54
N SER A 157 -15.37 12.17 -5.36
CA SER A 157 -14.43 11.25 -6.01
C SER A 157 -13.64 10.39 -5.03
N GLY A 158 -13.23 10.90 -3.87
CA GLY A 158 -12.57 10.09 -2.83
C GLY A 158 -13.43 8.89 -2.38
N VAL A 159 -14.74 9.09 -2.22
CA VAL A 159 -15.69 8.02 -1.91
C VAL A 159 -15.84 7.07 -3.11
N LEU A 160 -15.88 7.60 -4.33
CA LEU A 160 -16.01 6.78 -5.56
C LEU A 160 -14.80 5.86 -5.79
N PHE A 161 -13.58 6.35 -5.53
CA PHE A 161 -12.38 5.52 -5.55
C PHE A 161 -12.45 4.42 -4.49
N ALA A 162 -12.93 4.75 -3.29
CA ALA A 162 -13.11 3.77 -2.22
C ALA A 162 -14.15 2.69 -2.60
N LEU A 163 -15.30 3.10 -3.15
CA LEU A 163 -16.32 2.19 -3.67
C LEU A 163 -15.78 1.30 -4.80
N LYS A 164 -14.95 1.84 -5.69
CA LYS A 164 -14.30 1.07 -6.75
C LYS A 164 -13.40 -0.02 -6.19
N VAL A 165 -12.60 0.30 -5.17
CA VAL A 165 -11.75 -0.69 -4.47
C VAL A 165 -12.61 -1.79 -3.84
N VAL A 166 -13.69 -1.44 -3.14
CA VAL A 166 -14.59 -2.43 -2.52
C VAL A 166 -15.20 -3.33 -3.59
N LEU A 167 -15.77 -2.74 -4.63
CA LEU A 167 -16.46 -3.44 -5.71
C LEU A 167 -15.55 -4.43 -6.44
N ASN A 168 -14.27 -4.08 -6.62
CA ASN A 168 -13.33 -4.85 -7.41
C ASN A 168 -12.37 -5.70 -6.56
N SER A 169 -12.54 -5.73 -5.24
CA SER A 169 -11.60 -6.36 -4.30
C SER A 169 -11.41 -7.86 -4.53
N GLN A 170 -12.44 -8.55 -5.05
CA GLN A 170 -12.44 -10.00 -5.33
C GLN A 170 -12.55 -10.30 -6.83
N ALA A 171 -12.35 -9.31 -7.70
CA ALA A 171 -12.48 -9.52 -9.14
C ALA A 171 -11.19 -10.14 -9.71
N GLU A 172 -11.33 -11.29 -10.36
CA GLU A 172 -10.24 -11.97 -11.09
C GLU A 172 -10.18 -11.57 -12.56
N ASP A 173 -11.24 -10.96 -13.08
CA ASP A 173 -11.36 -10.55 -14.47
C ASP A 173 -10.49 -9.34 -14.85
N TYR A 174 -10.40 -9.09 -16.15
CA TYR A 174 -9.82 -7.86 -16.70
C TYR A 174 -10.92 -6.86 -17.07
N THR A 175 -10.62 -5.57 -16.91
CA THR A 175 -11.50 -4.48 -17.30
C THR A 175 -10.73 -3.43 -18.07
N SER A 176 -11.40 -2.75 -19.00
CA SER A 176 -10.81 -1.63 -19.73
C SER A 176 -11.03 -0.33 -18.96
N VAL A 177 -9.94 0.35 -18.62
CA VAL A 177 -9.97 1.69 -18.00
C VAL A 177 -9.41 2.67 -19.01
N TYR A 178 -10.27 3.51 -19.60
CA TYR A 178 -9.94 4.43 -20.71
C TYR A 178 -9.21 3.74 -21.89
N GLY A 179 -9.64 2.54 -22.26
CA GLY A 179 -9.04 1.78 -23.38
C GLY A 179 -7.85 0.89 -22.98
N VAL A 180 -7.35 1.01 -21.75
CA VAL A 180 -6.24 0.17 -21.25
C VAL A 180 -6.80 -1.04 -20.50
N LEU A 181 -6.47 -2.24 -20.96
CA LEU A 181 -6.86 -3.49 -20.31
C LEU A 181 -6.01 -3.72 -19.04
N VAL A 182 -6.66 -3.78 -17.88
CA VAL A 182 -6.00 -3.98 -16.58
C VAL A 182 -6.75 -5.03 -15.75
N PRO A 183 -6.06 -5.79 -14.89
CA PRO A 183 -6.76 -6.64 -13.92
C PRO A 183 -7.70 -5.78 -13.07
N THR A 184 -8.95 -6.21 -12.89
CA THR A 184 -10.03 -5.39 -12.32
C THR A 184 -9.72 -4.92 -10.90
N LYS A 185 -9.00 -5.74 -10.12
CA LYS A 185 -8.47 -5.38 -8.79
C LYS A 185 -7.55 -4.15 -8.78
N TYR A 186 -6.87 -3.84 -9.89
CA TYR A 186 -5.99 -2.68 -10.03
C TYR A 186 -6.63 -1.50 -10.77
N ALA A 187 -7.90 -1.63 -11.17
CA ALA A 187 -8.58 -0.60 -11.95
C ALA A 187 -8.67 0.76 -11.23
N ALA A 188 -8.68 0.79 -9.89
CA ALA A 188 -8.63 2.04 -9.13
C ALA A 188 -7.27 2.75 -9.24
N TRP A 189 -6.17 2.00 -9.26
CA TRP A 189 -4.82 2.54 -9.46
C TRP A 189 -4.62 3.04 -10.89
N ALA A 190 -5.08 2.28 -11.88
CA ALA A 190 -5.06 2.71 -13.27
C ALA A 190 -5.86 4.01 -13.48
N GLU A 191 -7.07 4.09 -12.91
CA GLU A 191 -7.89 5.30 -12.96
C GLU A 191 -7.22 6.49 -12.27
N LEU A 192 -6.53 6.30 -11.13
CA LEU A 192 -5.77 7.36 -10.48
C LEU A 192 -4.71 7.97 -11.41
N VAL A 193 -3.92 7.13 -12.07
CA VAL A 193 -2.87 7.57 -13.00
C VAL A 193 -3.48 8.31 -14.19
N LEU A 194 -4.53 7.75 -14.79
CA LEU A 194 -5.19 8.32 -15.97
C LEU A 194 -5.86 9.66 -15.64
N VAL A 195 -6.58 9.75 -14.53
CA VAL A 195 -7.21 11.01 -14.09
C VAL A 195 -6.15 12.08 -13.81
N GLN A 196 -5.01 11.73 -13.21
CA GLN A 196 -3.96 12.71 -12.95
C GLN A 196 -3.30 13.24 -14.23
N MET A 197 -3.23 12.42 -15.29
CA MET A 197 -2.74 12.84 -16.60
C MET A 197 -3.73 13.74 -17.34
N PHE A 198 -5.03 13.38 -17.35
CA PHE A 198 -6.05 14.12 -18.10
C PHE A 198 -6.62 15.34 -17.35
N VAL A 199 -6.66 15.28 -16.02
CA VAL A 199 -7.21 16.33 -15.16
C VAL A 199 -6.21 16.65 -14.04
N PRO A 200 -5.07 17.32 -14.33
CA PRO A 200 -4.02 17.58 -13.34
C PRO A 200 -4.47 18.42 -12.15
N ARG A 201 -5.60 19.14 -12.29
CA ARG A 201 -6.22 19.97 -11.25
C ARG A 201 -7.05 19.17 -10.24
N ALA A 202 -7.27 17.87 -10.49
CA ALA A 202 -7.96 17.02 -9.53
C ALA A 202 -7.06 16.73 -8.32
N SER A 203 -7.67 16.57 -7.13
CA SER A 203 -6.89 16.33 -5.92
C SER A 203 -6.34 14.90 -5.89
N PHE A 204 -5.07 14.75 -6.29
CA PHE A 204 -4.33 13.50 -6.20
C PHE A 204 -4.46 12.87 -4.81
N LEU A 205 -4.28 13.68 -3.76
CA LEU A 205 -4.29 13.21 -2.39
C LEU A 205 -5.66 12.74 -1.94
N GLY A 206 -6.73 13.41 -2.37
CA GLY A 206 -8.10 12.99 -2.12
C GLY A 206 -8.44 11.64 -2.78
N HIS A 207 -8.01 11.43 -4.03
CA HIS A 207 -8.20 10.16 -4.72
C HIS A 207 -7.38 9.02 -4.09
N LEU A 208 -6.10 9.28 -3.78
CA LEU A 208 -5.24 8.33 -3.08
C LEU A 208 -5.82 7.97 -1.70
N GLY A 209 -6.31 8.97 -0.96
CA GLY A 209 -7.00 8.78 0.31
C GLY A 209 -8.24 7.90 0.18
N GLY A 210 -9.00 8.07 -0.91
CA GLY A 210 -10.12 7.20 -1.29
C GLY A 210 -9.71 5.74 -1.51
N ILE A 211 -8.68 5.48 -2.33
CA ILE A 211 -8.18 4.12 -2.58
C ILE A 211 -7.74 3.45 -1.26
N LEU A 212 -6.93 4.15 -0.47
CA LEU A 212 -6.44 3.64 0.81
C LEU A 212 -7.58 3.41 1.80
N ALA A 213 -8.60 4.27 1.83
CA ALA A 213 -9.80 4.08 2.64
C ALA A 213 -10.59 2.82 2.23
N GLY A 214 -10.74 2.56 0.93
CA GLY A 214 -11.36 1.33 0.44
C GLY A 214 -10.60 0.07 0.87
N ILE A 215 -9.27 0.08 0.76
CA ILE A 215 -8.41 -1.03 1.23
C ILE A 215 -8.56 -1.22 2.75
N LEU A 216 -8.54 -0.13 3.51
CA LEU A 216 -8.69 -0.14 4.96
C LEU A 216 -10.05 -0.73 5.36
N TYR A 217 -11.13 -0.28 4.73
CA TYR A 217 -12.48 -0.78 4.95
C TYR A 217 -12.57 -2.28 4.72
N MET A 218 -12.04 -2.79 3.60
CA MET A 218 -12.05 -4.22 3.30
C MET A 218 -11.28 -5.05 4.34
N LYS A 219 -10.13 -4.53 4.81
CA LYS A 219 -9.35 -5.18 5.87
C LYS A 219 -10.11 -5.23 7.19
N MET A 220 -10.74 -4.13 7.60
CA MET A 220 -11.54 -4.10 8.83
C MET A 220 -12.77 -5.01 8.72
N LYS A 221 -13.48 -5.00 7.60
CA LYS A 221 -14.63 -5.88 7.36
C LYS A 221 -14.24 -7.36 7.43
N SER A 222 -13.16 -7.75 6.76
CA SER A 222 -12.63 -9.12 6.83
C SER A 222 -12.20 -9.51 8.24
N SER A 223 -11.60 -8.58 8.99
CA SER A 223 -11.17 -8.80 10.38
C SER A 223 -12.34 -8.97 11.34
N SER A 224 -13.42 -8.20 11.16
CA SER A 224 -14.65 -8.36 11.93
C SER A 224 -15.29 -9.74 11.71
N TYR A 225 -15.25 -10.28 10.48
CA TYR A 225 -15.68 -11.65 10.24
C TYR A 225 -14.74 -12.70 10.85
N SER A 226 -13.45 -12.41 10.95
CA SER A 226 -12.44 -13.32 11.53
C SER A 226 -12.28 -13.22 13.05
N GLY A 227 -12.98 -12.31 13.73
CA GLY A 227 -12.92 -12.14 15.19
C GLY A 227 -11.66 -11.44 15.73
N SER A 228 -10.83 -10.82 14.87
CA SER A 228 -9.62 -10.10 15.29
C SER A 228 -9.89 -8.61 15.51
N ASP A 229 -9.28 -7.98 16.53
CA ASP A 229 -9.48 -6.55 16.85
C ASP A 229 -9.11 -5.63 15.65
N PRO A 230 -10.10 -4.98 15.00
CA PRO A 230 -9.87 -4.14 13.83
C PRO A 230 -9.06 -2.89 14.17
N VAL A 231 -9.19 -2.35 15.39
CA VAL A 231 -8.47 -1.14 15.82
C VAL A 231 -6.98 -1.43 15.95
N ALA A 232 -6.62 -2.57 16.56
CA ALA A 232 -5.23 -3.01 16.65
C ALA A 232 -4.57 -3.14 15.26
N MET A 233 -5.30 -3.55 14.22
CA MET A 233 -4.78 -3.62 12.86
C MET A 233 -4.50 -2.24 12.26
N VAL A 234 -5.42 -1.29 12.43
CA VAL A 234 -5.21 0.10 11.97
C VAL A 234 -4.01 0.71 12.68
N VAL A 235 -3.92 0.57 14.00
CA VAL A 235 -2.79 1.06 14.80
C VAL A 235 -1.48 0.44 14.34
N ARG A 236 -1.43 -0.88 14.12
CA ARG A 236 -0.24 -1.57 13.57
C ARG A 236 0.09 -1.12 12.15
N GLY A 237 -0.91 -0.77 11.34
CA GLY A 237 -0.73 -0.23 9.99
C GLY A 237 -0.08 1.15 10.03
N VAL A 238 -0.65 2.07 10.82
CA VAL A 238 -0.12 3.42 11.04
C VAL A 238 1.27 3.36 11.64
N ALA A 239 1.48 2.55 12.69
CA ALA A 239 2.80 2.38 13.31
C ALA A 239 3.84 1.86 12.30
N ARG A 240 3.46 0.91 11.43
CA ARG A 240 4.35 0.45 10.35
C ARG A 240 4.66 1.53 9.33
N ALA A 241 3.68 2.35 8.93
CA ALA A 241 3.89 3.45 8.00
C ALA A 241 4.81 4.54 8.59
N VAL A 242 4.58 4.92 9.85
CA VAL A 242 5.39 5.92 10.57
C VAL A 242 6.81 5.41 10.83
N THR A 243 6.98 4.13 11.13
CA THR A 243 8.30 3.54 11.36
C THR A 243 9.00 3.08 10.08
N TRP A 244 8.34 3.14 8.91
CA TRP A 244 8.92 2.68 7.64
C TRP A 244 10.20 3.44 7.25
N PRO A 245 10.26 4.79 7.32
CA PRO A 245 11.49 5.52 7.02
C PRO A 245 12.64 5.14 7.97
N LEU A 246 12.35 5.00 9.26
CA LEU A 246 13.33 4.60 10.28
C LEU A 246 13.82 3.17 10.06
N ARG A 247 12.95 2.24 9.67
CA ARG A 247 13.30 0.86 9.36
C ARG A 247 14.11 0.73 8.08
N PHE A 248 13.78 1.51 7.06
CA PHE A 248 14.55 1.60 5.83
C PHE A 248 15.98 2.09 6.12
N LEU A 249 16.13 3.16 6.90
CA LEU A 249 17.44 3.68 7.32
C LEU A 249 18.19 2.71 8.25
N ASN A 250 17.52 2.07 9.21
CA ASN A 250 18.13 1.03 10.05
C ASN A 250 18.51 -0.23 9.26
N GLY A 251 17.82 -0.54 8.16
CA GLY A 251 18.20 -1.64 7.26
C GLY A 251 19.50 -1.34 6.50
N LEU A 252 19.72 -0.08 6.15
CA LEU A 252 20.95 0.39 5.51
C LEU A 252 22.13 0.47 6.50
N VAL A 253 21.87 0.74 7.78
CA VAL A 253 22.91 0.86 8.84
C VAL A 253 23.13 -0.45 9.62
N GLY A 254 22.14 -1.35 9.66
CA GLY A 254 22.09 -2.55 10.50
C GLY A 254 22.95 -3.74 10.04
N SER A 255 23.47 -3.73 8.81
CA SER A 255 24.38 -4.77 8.31
C SER A 255 25.78 -4.78 8.94
N ARG A 256 26.05 -3.95 9.97
CA ARG A 256 27.37 -3.85 10.64
C ARG A 256 27.44 -4.29 12.10
N ARG A 257 26.45 -4.99 12.67
CA ARG A 257 26.59 -5.54 14.06
C ARG A 257 26.89 -7.03 14.08
N ARG A 258 28.18 -7.34 14.33
CA ARG A 258 28.75 -8.64 14.67
C ARG A 258 27.90 -9.36 15.73
N ARG A 259 27.49 -10.59 15.44
CA ARG A 259 26.85 -11.51 16.39
C ARG A 259 27.95 -12.35 17.05
N ILE A 260 28.19 -12.14 18.34
CA ILE A 260 29.02 -13.01 19.18
C ILE A 260 28.14 -14.20 19.59
N THR A 261 28.60 -15.43 19.34
CA THR A 261 27.97 -16.65 19.84
C THR A 261 28.98 -17.44 20.65
N GLY A 262 28.74 -17.57 21.95
CA GLY A 262 29.39 -18.55 22.82
C GLY A 262 28.34 -19.53 23.36
N ARG A 263 28.72 -20.81 23.41
CA ARG A 263 27.97 -22.02 23.84
C ARG A 263 26.96 -22.62 22.85
N GLY A 264 27.46 -23.58 22.08
CA GLY A 264 26.64 -24.62 21.47
C GLY A 264 26.36 -25.78 22.45
N ARG A 265 25.17 -26.38 22.30
CA ARG A 265 24.88 -27.76 22.73
C ARG A 265 24.57 -28.57 21.47
N VAL A 266 25.02 -29.82 21.47
CA VAL A 266 25.21 -30.70 20.33
C VAL A 266 23.91 -31.33 19.84
N GLY A 267 23.80 -31.49 18.51
CA GLY A 267 23.12 -32.62 17.88
C GLY A 267 21.71 -32.38 17.33
N ARG A 268 21.62 -32.08 16.02
CA ARG A 268 20.77 -32.82 15.07
C ARG A 268 21.13 -32.40 13.64
N GLY A 269 21.40 -33.38 12.78
CA GLY A 269 21.89 -33.16 11.43
C GLY A 269 20.82 -32.67 10.45
N GLN A 270 21.29 -32.00 9.40
CA GLN A 270 20.67 -32.03 8.08
C GLN A 270 21.70 -31.62 7.03
N ASN A 271 21.72 -32.38 5.94
CA ASN A 271 22.44 -32.11 4.70
C ASN A 271 22.05 -30.73 4.16
N GLY A 272 23.03 -29.92 3.78
CA GLY A 272 22.80 -28.62 3.16
C GLY A 272 24.09 -27.97 2.72
N ILE A 273 24.31 -28.00 1.41
CA ILE A 273 25.40 -27.37 0.66
C ILE A 273 25.46 -25.86 0.96
N ALA A 274 26.62 -25.35 1.40
CA ALA A 274 27.01 -23.94 1.22
C ALA A 274 28.47 -23.68 1.63
N GLY A 275 29.23 -23.05 0.72
CA GLY A 275 30.19 -21.98 0.99
C GLY A 275 31.28 -22.18 2.07
N ALA A 276 32.52 -22.36 1.60
CA ALA A 276 33.77 -22.18 2.35
C ALA A 276 33.76 -22.76 3.78
N GLY A 277 33.38 -24.04 3.88
CA GLY A 277 33.16 -24.72 5.15
C GLY A 277 34.43 -24.99 5.95
N ILE A 278 34.32 -24.85 7.27
CA ILE A 278 35.26 -25.38 8.26
C ILE A 278 35.40 -26.89 8.01
N TRP A 279 36.63 -27.41 7.99
CA TRP A 279 36.88 -28.84 7.88
C TRP A 279 37.56 -29.37 9.14
N ARG A 280 37.04 -30.49 9.64
CA ARG A 280 37.60 -31.16 10.81
C ARG A 280 38.77 -32.05 10.39
N CYS A 281 39.93 -31.84 11.01
CA CYS A 281 41.10 -32.67 10.80
C CYS A 281 40.83 -34.11 11.27
N GLN A 282 41.05 -35.10 10.40
CA GLN A 282 40.86 -36.50 10.75
C GLN A 282 41.91 -37.00 11.76
N SER A 283 43.12 -36.40 11.77
CA SER A 283 44.20 -36.84 12.67
C SER A 283 44.08 -36.32 14.10
N CYS A 284 43.55 -35.10 14.30
CA CYS A 284 43.52 -34.48 15.63
C CYS A 284 42.18 -33.83 15.98
N THR A 285 41.15 -33.99 15.15
CA THR A 285 39.78 -33.48 15.33
C THR A 285 39.63 -31.96 15.44
N PHE A 286 40.69 -31.20 15.14
CA PHE A 286 40.66 -29.74 15.15
C PHE A 286 39.91 -29.20 13.93
N ASP A 287 39.09 -28.17 14.14
CA ASP A 287 38.27 -27.54 13.12
C ASP A 287 39.04 -26.41 12.45
N ASN A 288 39.50 -26.65 11.21
CA ASN A 288 40.30 -25.70 10.43
C ASN A 288 39.41 -24.88 9.50
N SER A 289 39.88 -23.69 9.12
CA SER A 289 39.19 -22.88 8.13
C SER A 289 39.15 -23.58 6.76
N GLY A 290 38.10 -23.33 5.98
CA GLY A 290 37.94 -23.94 4.66
C GLY A 290 38.96 -23.50 3.61
N TRP A 291 39.75 -22.46 3.91
CA TRP A 291 40.79 -21.89 3.05
C TRP A 291 42.16 -22.52 3.30
N GLU A 292 42.35 -23.17 4.46
CA GLU A 292 43.57 -23.87 4.80
C GLU A 292 43.52 -25.32 4.28
N SER A 293 44.54 -25.70 3.50
CA SER A 293 44.70 -27.05 2.97
C SER A 293 45.45 -27.97 3.94
N VAL A 294 45.95 -27.45 5.05
CA VAL A 294 46.72 -28.17 6.08
C VAL A 294 46.19 -27.81 7.47
N CYS A 295 46.21 -28.75 8.40
CA CYS A 295 45.71 -28.52 9.75
C CYS A 295 46.64 -27.62 10.57
N GLU A 296 46.10 -26.54 11.14
CA GLU A 296 46.81 -25.58 11.97
C GLU A 296 47.34 -26.18 13.29
N MET A 297 46.82 -27.32 13.74
CA MET A 297 47.29 -27.95 14.98
C MET A 297 48.31 -29.06 14.77
N CYS A 298 48.17 -29.89 13.74
CA CYS A 298 49.03 -31.06 13.56
C CYS A 298 49.81 -31.10 12.23
N GLY A 299 49.53 -30.18 11.30
CA GLY A 299 50.20 -30.16 9.99
C GLY A 299 49.71 -31.24 9.02
N SER A 300 48.68 -32.02 9.36
CA SER A 300 48.11 -33.01 8.44
C SER A 300 47.34 -32.32 7.31
N GLY A 301 47.59 -32.73 6.06
CA GLY A 301 46.86 -32.24 4.88
C GLY A 301 45.37 -32.56 4.93
N ARG A 302 44.56 -31.68 4.35
CA ARG A 302 43.12 -31.87 4.16
C ARG A 302 42.93 -33.00 3.18
N SER A 303 42.43 -34.13 3.66
CA SER A 303 42.07 -35.27 2.82
C SER A 303 40.81 -34.91 2.02
N GLY A 304 41.01 -34.30 0.86
CA GLY A 304 39.97 -33.87 -0.06
C GLY A 304 39.86 -34.84 -1.23
N GLY A 305 38.85 -35.71 -1.21
CA GLY A 305 38.37 -36.35 -2.43
C GLY A 305 37.78 -35.30 -3.37
N ASN A 306 38.17 -35.39 -4.64
CA ASN A 306 37.70 -34.67 -5.83
C ASN A 306 38.29 -33.27 -6.08
N ARG A 307 39.47 -33.26 -6.72
CA ARG A 307 39.79 -32.28 -7.78
C ARG A 307 39.76 -33.03 -9.11
N TRP A 308 39.00 -32.51 -10.08
CA TRP A 308 39.00 -32.94 -11.47
C TRP A 308 40.41 -32.93 -12.08
N SER A 309 40.70 -33.94 -12.88
CA SER A 309 41.91 -34.07 -13.68
C SER A 309 42.13 -32.86 -14.59
N VAL A 310 43.32 -32.24 -14.51
CA VAL A 310 44.09 -31.77 -15.68
C VAL A 310 45.58 -31.88 -15.34
N ASN A 311 46.27 -32.69 -16.14
CA ASN A 311 47.71 -32.84 -16.37
C ASN A 311 48.69 -31.88 -15.64
N GLN A 312 49.67 -32.45 -14.93
CA GLN A 312 51.09 -32.51 -15.35
C GLN A 312 51.99 -32.93 -14.17
N GLY A 313 52.95 -33.82 -14.46
CA GLY A 313 54.28 -33.77 -13.88
C GLY A 313 54.46 -34.37 -12.48
N GLN A 314 54.77 -35.67 -12.45
CA GLN A 314 55.78 -36.32 -11.59
C GLN A 314 56.40 -35.46 -10.47
N ALA A 315 56.23 -35.88 -9.21
CA ALA A 315 57.31 -36.50 -8.43
C ALA A 315 56.86 -36.88 -7.01
N HIS A 316 57.18 -38.12 -6.66
CA HIS A 316 57.23 -38.74 -5.33
C HIS A 316 55.93 -38.92 -4.54
N SER A 317 55.26 -40.00 -4.93
CA SER A 317 54.58 -40.94 -4.04
C SER A 317 55.42 -41.30 -2.80
N SER A 318 54.99 -40.85 -1.63
CA SER A 318 55.04 -41.68 -0.42
C SER A 318 53.63 -42.20 -0.16
N SER A 319 53.43 -43.47 -0.48
CA SER A 319 52.20 -44.23 -0.33
C SER A 319 51.69 -44.22 1.12
N SER A 320 50.42 -43.80 1.26
CA SER A 320 49.39 -44.41 2.10
C SER A 320 49.79 -45.12 3.39
N SER A 321 49.42 -44.54 4.53
CA SER A 321 48.77 -45.32 5.59
C SER A 321 47.88 -44.41 6.45
N SER A 322 46.58 -44.69 6.41
CA SER A 322 45.60 -44.24 7.38
C SER A 322 45.81 -44.94 8.72
N SER A 323 46.82 -44.50 9.46
CA SER A 323 47.09 -44.96 10.82
C SER A 323 47.31 -43.73 11.69
N ASP A 324 46.61 -43.71 12.83
CA ASP A 324 46.66 -42.64 13.81
C ASP A 324 48.11 -42.25 14.12
N LEU A 325 48.42 -40.96 13.95
CA LEU A 325 49.72 -40.41 14.36
C LEU A 325 49.89 -40.66 15.86
N PRO A 326 50.97 -41.33 16.32
CA PRO A 326 51.17 -41.58 17.74
C PRO A 326 51.28 -40.25 18.51
N LEU A 327 50.76 -40.24 19.75
CA LEU A 327 50.63 -39.02 20.57
C LEU A 327 51.97 -38.29 20.78
N ASP A 328 53.08 -39.02 20.83
CA ASP A 328 54.42 -38.45 21.02
C ASP A 328 54.89 -37.66 19.79
N GLU A 329 54.56 -38.14 18.58
CA GLU A 329 54.85 -37.44 17.33
C GLU A 329 53.98 -36.17 17.19
N LEU A 330 52.71 -36.24 17.61
CA LEU A 330 51.82 -35.07 17.69
C LEU A 330 52.32 -34.02 18.69
N ARG A 331 52.86 -34.46 19.83
CA ARG A 331 53.41 -33.58 20.87
C ARG A 331 54.69 -32.90 20.39
N ARG A 332 55.59 -33.64 19.74
CA ARG A 332 56.83 -33.11 19.17
C ARG A 332 56.56 -32.05 18.08
N ARG A 333 55.63 -32.33 17.16
CA ARG A 333 55.23 -31.38 16.10
C ARG A 333 54.52 -30.11 16.60
N ARG A 334 53.97 -30.12 17.83
CA ARG A 334 53.48 -28.89 18.47
C ARG A 334 54.63 -28.07 19.03
N LEU A 335 55.62 -28.71 19.65
CA LEU A 335 56.76 -28.02 20.26
C LEU A 335 57.69 -27.39 19.21
N GLU A 336 57.97 -28.09 18.11
CA GLU A 336 58.80 -27.58 17.00
C GLU A 336 58.20 -26.36 16.28
N ARG A 337 56.91 -26.05 16.51
CA ARG A 337 56.25 -24.89 15.88
C ARG A 337 56.26 -23.62 16.73
N PHE A 338 56.69 -23.72 17.99
CA PHE A 338 56.82 -22.59 18.92
C PHE A 338 58.29 -22.31 19.31
N SER A 339 59.25 -23.00 18.69
CA SER A 339 60.69 -22.67 18.69
C SER A 339 61.05 -21.87 17.45
#